data_AF-A0A7J9DV38-F1
#
_entry.id   AF-A0A7J9DV38-F1
#
_cell.length_a   1.000
_cell.length_b   1.000
_cell.length_c   1.000
_cell.angle_alpha   90.00
_cell.angle_beta   90.00
_cell.angle_gamma   90.00
#
_symmetry.space_group_name_H-M   'P 1'
#
loop_
_entity.id
_entity.type
_entity.pdbx_description
1 polymer ?
#
loop_
_entity_poly.entity_id
_entity_poly.type
_entity_poly.pdbx_seq_one_letter_code
_entity_poly.pdbx_strand_id
1 'polypeptide(L)' 'MAKLLAIRDVLSWLNMSFDKVIIESDCMAAINALVSSSLHYTRT' A
#
# COMPACT_ATOMS: atom_id res chain seq x y z
N MET A 1 -4.29 -0.38 11.79
CA MET A 1 -5.21 0.40 10.93
C MET A 1 -4.64 1.74 10.48
N ALA A 2 -4.21 2.64 11.37
CA ALA A 2 -3.78 4.01 10.99
C ALA A 2 -2.62 4.09 9.98
N LYS A 3 -1.58 3.25 10.12
CA LYS A 3 -0.41 3.24 9.21
C LYS A 3 -0.77 2.91 7.74
N LEU A 4 -1.78 2.07 7.53
CA LEU A 4 -2.24 1.66 6.20
C LEU A 4 -2.89 2.82 5.43
N LEU A 5 -3.71 3.60 6.13
CA LEU A 5 -4.41 4.76 5.56
C LEU A 5 -3.41 5.84 5.15
N ALA A 6 -2.42 6.12 6.01
CA ALA A 6 -1.36 7.08 5.70
C ALA A 6 -0.60 6.72 4.41
N ILE A 7 -0.25 5.45 4.21
CA ILE A 7 0.44 4.99 2.99
C ILE A 7 -0.46 5.19 1.75
N ARG A 8 -1.75 4.86 1.86
CA ARG A 8 -2.70 5.02 0.76
C ARG A 8 -2.89 6.50 0.38
N ASP A 9 -2.99 7.38 1.36
CA ASP A 9 -3.18 8.81 1.13
C ASP A 9 -1.94 9.43 0.46
N VAL A 10 -0.73 9.07 0.93
CA VAL A 10 0.53 9.52 0.33
C VAL A 10 0.66 9.06 -1.12
N LEU A 11 0.32 7.80 -1.43
CA LEU A 11 0.36 7.30 -2.81
C LEU A 11 -0.66 8.00 -3.71
N SER A 12 -1.84 8.31 -3.18
CA SER A 12 -2.84 9.10 -3.90
C SER A 12 -2.36 10.53 -4.18
N TRP A 13 -1.67 11.16 -3.23
CA TRP A 13 -1.10 12.50 -3.41
C TRP A 13 0.00 12.54 -4.45
N LEU A 14 0.83 11.50 -4.48
CA LEU A 14 1.93 11.39 -5.45
C LEU A 14 1.46 10.86 -6.81
N ASN A 15 0.19 10.44 -6.94
CA ASN A 15 -0.34 9.73 -8.10
C ASN A 15 0.58 8.58 -8.54
N MET A 16 1.13 7.87 -7.55
CA MET A 16 2.07 6.78 -7.74
C MET A 16 1.43 5.45 -7.37
N SER A 17 1.83 4.42 -8.11
CA SER A 17 1.38 3.05 -7.87
C SER A 17 2.34 2.31 -6.94
N PHE A 18 1.83 1.34 -6.18
CA PHE A 18 2.59 0.59 -5.17
C PHE A 18 3.82 -0.13 -5.73
N ASP A 19 3.79 -0.55 -7.00
CA ASP A 19 4.86 -1.22 -7.73
C ASP A 19 6.08 -0.30 -8.01
N LYS A 20 5.93 1.02 -7.82
CA LYS A 20 6.96 2.01 -8.13
C LYS A 20 7.57 2.67 -6.89
N VAL A 21 7.19 2.23 -5.68
CA VAL A 21 7.59 2.85 -4.42
C VAL A 21 8.09 1.80 -3.43
N ILE A 22 9.25 2.06 -2.82
CA ILE A 22 9.76 1.25 -1.71
C ILE A 22 9.14 1.80 -0.42
N ILE A 23 8.43 0.93 0.31
CA ILE A 23 7.76 1.30 1.56
C ILE A 23 8.42 0.52 2.70
N GLU A 24 9.20 1.22 3.52
CA GLU A 24 9.74 0.64 4.75
C GLU A 24 8.73 0.83 5.88
N SER A 25 8.31 -0.27 6.51
CA SER A 25 7.41 -0.25 7.65
C SER A 25 7.76 -1.36 8.63
N ASP A 26 7.72 -1.05 9.91
CA ASP A 26 7.80 -2.00 11.03
C ASP A 26 6.48 -2.78 11.24
N CYS A 27 5.40 -2.40 10.54
CA CYS A 27 4.08 -2.96 10.73
C CYS A 27 3.74 -4.02 9.68
N MET A 28 4.11 -5.28 9.96
CA MET A 28 3.82 -6.43 9.08
C MET A 28 2.35 -6.55 8.68
N ALA A 29 1.41 -6.19 9.57
CA ALA A 29 -0.01 -6.19 9.26
C ALA A 29 -0.39 -5.17 8.17
N ALA A 30 0.25 -4.00 8.14
CA ALA A 30 0.05 -3.01 7.09
C ALA A 30 0.66 -3.48 5.77
N ILE A 31 1.87 -4.06 5.79
CA ILE A 31 2.52 -4.63 4.61
C ILE A 31 1.64 -5.73 3.99
N ASN A 32 1.16 -6.67 4.80
CA ASN A 32 0.30 -7.77 4.32
C ASN A 32 -1.01 -7.25 3.73
N ALA A 33 -1.63 -6.23 4.34
CA ALA A 33 -2.86 -5.63 3.80
C ALA A 33 -2.62 -4.93 2.46
N LEU A 34 -1.46 -4.28 2.28
CA LEU A 34 -1.09 -3.60 1.02
C LEU A 34 -0.85 -4.59 -0.11
N VAL A 35 -0.08 -5.64 0.15
CA VAL A 35 0.24 -6.69 -0.83
C VAL A 35 -1.03 -7.50 -1.18
N SER A 36 -1.90 -7.79 -0.20
CA SER A 36 -3.15 -8.48 -0.47
C SER A 36 -4.14 -7.62 -1.27
N SER A 37 -4.15 -6.30 -1.03
CA SER A 37 -4.98 -5.36 -1.80
C SER A 37 -4.50 -5.22 -3.24
N SER A 38 -3.19 -5.26 -3.50
CA SER A 38 -2.67 -5.23 -4.88
C SER A 38 -2.98 -6.52 -5.65
N LEU A 39 -2.92 -7.69 -4.99
CA LEU A 39 -3.29 -8.99 -5.57
C LEU A 39 -4.77 -9.07 -5.98
N HIS A 40 -5.68 -8.37 -5.29
CA HIS A 40 -7.09 -8.28 -5.68
C HIS A 40 -7.30 -7.37 -6.89
N TYR A 41 -6.46 -6.36 -7.08
CA TYR A 41 -6.58 -5.40 -8.18
C TYR A 41 -6.11 -5.99 -9.53
N THR A 42 -5.25 -7.02 -9.51
CA THR A 42 -4.78 -7.70 -10.72
C THR A 42 -5.74 -8.80 -11.22
N ARG A 43 -6.89 -9.00 -10.55
CA ARG A 43 -7.87 -10.04 -10.91
C ARG A 43 -9.20 -9.43 -11.37
N THR A 44 -9.14 -8.56 -12.36
CA THR A 44 -10.25 -8.11 -13.24
C THR A 44 -9.66 -7.70 -14.57
#